data_AF-A0A182TPG2-F1
#
_entry.id   AF-A0A182TPG2-F1
#
_cell.length_a   1.000
_cell.length_b   1.000
_cell.length_c   1.000
_cell.angle_alpha   90.00
_cell.angle_beta   90.00
_cell.angle_gamma   90.00
#
_symmetry.space_group_name_H-M   'P 1'
#
loop_
_entity.id
_entity.type
_entity.pdbx_description
1 polymer ?
#
loop_
_entity_poly.entity_id
_entity_poly.type
_entity_poly.pdbx_seq_one_letter_code
_entity_poly.pdbx_strand_id
1 'polypeptide(L)'
;MLGIGFYGSGYALYPRKETCNMTRISVELSPQQEDGLVMYIGPLNYNPRLPVQDFLALELVKGLPVLLLDYGSGTIRIEHRHRFPQGKPFTVEIVLQPQTIEMIVDNCKLSTCMSLDAPKGPNRFLNVNAPLQLGGAAVNLDYLGSLFNWTYVPQDKGFSGCLRNLTINERTYDLGLPSLAKNADPGCQRSVAVAVSFGIDSYFLIAIIACIVVLLILLLAVVVHKKHQDGWHEKDMDDIRETIINYEEEGGGERDAEYDLTVLQGPPIYLDKPYGSELRQKEANTEVPDIGAFLTDKKDACDKDADAYPIDDVRHYAYEGDGNSTGSLSSLASCTDEGDLKFNYLSNFGPRFRKLADMYGEEPSDTDSNVDDEEGWRI
;
A
#
# COMPACT_ATOMS: atom_id res chain seq x y z
N MET A 1 5.73 25.07 -2.89
CA MET A 1 5.77 23.79 -2.14
C MET A 1 7.24 23.49 -1.86
N LEU A 2 7.67 23.32 -0.60
CA LEU A 2 9.11 23.32 -0.25
C LEU A 2 9.84 21.98 -0.41
N GLY A 3 9.28 21.01 -1.16
CA GLY A 3 9.89 19.70 -1.31
C GLY A 3 9.60 19.00 -2.64
N ILE A 4 10.53 18.12 -3.02
CA ILE A 4 10.47 17.31 -4.24
C ILE A 4 11.06 15.92 -3.98
N GLY A 5 10.35 14.89 -4.46
CA GLY A 5 10.72 13.48 -4.30
C GLY A 5 11.25 12.86 -5.60
N PHE A 6 12.16 11.91 -5.46
CA PHE A 6 12.77 11.17 -6.58
C PHE A 6 12.86 9.67 -6.26
N TYR A 7 12.98 8.85 -7.32
CA TYR A 7 12.95 7.37 -7.27
C TYR A 7 14.13 6.73 -8.01
N GLY A 8 15.26 7.44 -8.12
CA GLY A 8 16.46 6.93 -8.77
C GLY A 8 16.52 7.03 -10.31
N SER A 9 15.40 7.33 -10.99
CA SER A 9 15.35 7.47 -12.46
C SER A 9 14.93 8.87 -12.96
N GLY A 10 14.84 9.83 -12.03
CA GLY A 10 14.33 11.17 -12.30
C GLY A 10 15.36 12.27 -12.11
N TYR A 11 15.00 13.46 -12.56
CA TYR A 11 15.75 14.69 -12.32
C TYR A 11 14.80 15.88 -12.42
N ALA A 12 15.18 17.01 -11.82
CA ALA A 12 14.47 18.27 -11.95
C ALA A 12 15.46 19.43 -12.13
N LEU A 13 15.16 20.34 -13.06
CA LEU A 13 15.96 21.50 -13.39
C LEU A 13 15.34 22.77 -12.78
N TYR A 14 16.20 23.59 -12.19
CA TYR A 14 15.85 24.88 -11.61
C TYR A 14 16.72 25.98 -12.20
N PRO A 15 16.19 27.21 -12.28
CA PRO A 15 16.97 28.35 -12.72
C PRO A 15 18.15 28.56 -11.78
N ARG A 16 19.31 28.87 -12.35
CA ARG A 16 20.49 29.21 -11.56
C ARG A 16 20.27 30.52 -10.79
N LYS A 17 20.69 30.56 -9.54
CA LYS A 17 20.87 31.80 -8.77
C LYS A 17 22.33 32.24 -8.81
N GLU A 18 22.56 33.54 -8.76
CA GLU A 18 23.92 34.11 -8.74
C GLU A 18 24.72 33.60 -7.53
N THR A 19 25.93 33.15 -7.81
CA THR A 19 26.93 32.77 -6.82
C THR A 19 27.73 34.01 -6.43
N CYS A 20 27.99 34.18 -5.13
CA CYS A 20 28.76 35.29 -4.59
C CYS A 20 30.16 34.83 -4.15
N ASN A 21 30.98 35.76 -3.68
CA ASN A 21 32.33 35.49 -3.16
C ASN A 21 32.36 34.39 -2.09
N MET A 22 31.32 34.36 -1.25
CA MET A 22 31.00 33.23 -0.38
C MET A 22 29.66 32.67 -0.86
N THR A 23 29.62 31.38 -1.15
CA THR A 23 28.37 30.69 -1.52
C THR A 23 28.00 29.68 -0.45
N ARG A 24 26.79 29.79 0.10
CA ARG A 24 26.24 28.88 1.11
C ARG A 24 25.05 28.15 0.53
N ILE A 25 25.13 26.82 0.45
CA ILE A 25 24.06 25.95 -0.02
C ILE A 25 23.61 25.11 1.17
N SER A 26 22.32 25.08 1.47
CA SER A 26 21.77 24.22 2.51
C SER A 26 20.56 23.48 1.99
N VAL A 27 20.51 22.16 2.24
CA VAL A 27 19.44 21.28 1.78
C VAL A 27 19.12 20.23 2.84
N GLU A 28 17.84 19.94 3.03
CA GLU A 28 17.36 18.86 3.87
C GLU A 28 17.11 17.62 3.02
N LEU A 29 17.68 16.48 3.42
CA LEU A 29 17.63 15.23 2.69
C LEU A 29 16.96 14.14 3.53
N SER A 30 16.05 13.39 2.92
CA SER A 30 15.47 12.16 3.45
C SER A 30 15.69 11.02 2.45
N PRO A 31 16.91 10.46 2.38
CA PRO A 31 17.24 9.39 1.44
C PRO A 31 16.56 8.08 1.83
N GLN A 32 16.33 7.25 0.82
CA GLN A 32 15.83 5.88 0.96
C GLN A 32 16.83 4.83 0.46
N GLN A 33 17.83 5.27 -0.30
CA GLN A 33 18.92 4.44 -0.78
C GLN A 33 20.25 5.03 -0.31
N GLU A 34 21.26 4.17 -0.17
CA GLU A 34 22.60 4.56 0.29
C GLU A 34 23.41 5.30 -0.78
N ASP A 35 23.09 5.06 -2.05
CA ASP A 35 23.74 5.68 -3.20
C ASP A 35 22.73 6.55 -3.97
N GLY A 36 23.19 7.70 -4.47
CA GLY A 36 22.44 8.50 -5.43
C GLY A 36 22.96 9.94 -5.60
N LEU A 37 22.84 10.47 -6.81
CA LEU A 37 23.20 11.86 -7.15
C LEU A 37 22.08 12.82 -6.69
N VAL A 38 22.38 13.61 -5.67
CA VAL A 38 21.41 14.53 -5.04
C VAL A 38 21.29 15.82 -5.84
N MET A 39 22.43 16.41 -6.20
CA MET A 39 22.51 17.72 -6.84
C MET A 39 23.68 17.76 -7.81
N TYR A 40 23.48 18.39 -8.97
CA TYR A 40 24.52 18.66 -9.96
C TYR A 40 24.34 20.05 -10.59
N ILE A 41 25.43 20.82 -10.66
CA ILE A 41 25.52 22.10 -11.37
C ILE A 41 26.80 22.05 -12.18
N GLY A 42 26.69 22.03 -13.51
CA GLY A 42 27.86 21.86 -14.38
C GLY A 42 27.47 21.82 -15.85
N PRO A 43 28.43 21.61 -16.76
CA PRO A 43 28.16 21.57 -18.20
C PRO A 43 27.09 20.53 -18.55
N LEU A 44 26.21 20.89 -19.50
CA LEU A 44 25.23 19.98 -20.10
C LEU A 44 25.75 19.36 -21.41
N ASN A 45 26.77 19.97 -21.99
CA ASN A 45 27.34 19.59 -23.26
C ASN A 45 28.82 19.95 -23.28
N TYR A 46 29.57 19.22 -24.10
CA TYR A 46 30.96 19.51 -24.35
C TYR A 46 31.10 20.45 -25.55
N ASN A 47 31.83 21.55 -25.38
CA ASN A 47 32.18 22.46 -26.47
C ASN A 47 33.72 22.62 -26.53
N PRO A 48 34.39 22.09 -27.57
CA PRO A 48 35.85 22.16 -27.67
C PRO A 48 36.37 23.60 -27.81
N ARG A 49 35.53 24.56 -28.22
CA ARG A 49 35.92 25.97 -28.34
C ARG A 49 35.82 26.75 -27.04
N LEU A 50 35.03 26.26 -26.08
CA LEU A 50 34.79 26.88 -24.78
C LEU A 50 34.67 25.76 -23.73
N PRO A 51 35.79 25.13 -23.32
CA PRO A 51 35.78 23.99 -22.41
C PRO A 51 35.59 24.45 -20.96
N VAL A 52 34.42 25.01 -20.65
CA VAL A 52 34.03 25.33 -19.28
C VAL A 52 33.65 24.03 -18.60
N GLN A 53 34.59 23.48 -17.82
CA GLN A 53 34.50 22.16 -17.19
C GLN A 53 34.09 22.23 -15.72
N ASP A 54 33.95 23.43 -15.18
CA ASP A 54 33.58 23.68 -13.78
C ASP A 54 32.27 22.99 -13.44
N PHE A 55 32.25 22.29 -12.31
CA PHE A 55 31.02 21.66 -11.81
C PHE A 55 31.04 21.51 -10.29
N LEU A 56 29.84 21.38 -9.73
CA LEU A 56 29.60 21.02 -8.34
C LEU A 56 28.59 19.88 -8.32
N ALA A 57 28.88 18.81 -7.59
CA ALA A 57 27.94 17.72 -7.36
C ALA A 57 27.91 17.31 -5.89
N LEU A 58 26.71 17.10 -5.35
CA LEU A 58 26.49 16.46 -4.06
C LEU A 58 25.90 15.07 -4.33
N GLU A 59 26.55 14.04 -3.82
CA GLU A 59 26.15 12.65 -4.00
C GLU A 59 26.18 11.90 -2.66
N LEU A 60 25.38 10.84 -2.56
CA LEU A 60 25.46 9.86 -1.47
C LEU A 60 26.19 8.63 -2.00
N VAL A 61 27.19 8.15 -1.26
CA VAL A 61 27.96 6.94 -1.61
C VAL A 61 28.09 6.08 -0.36
N LYS A 62 27.52 4.87 -0.38
CA LYS A 62 27.54 3.92 0.75
C LYS A 62 27.05 4.56 2.06
N GLY A 63 26.05 5.42 1.96
CA GLY A 63 25.48 6.12 3.10
C GLY A 63 26.21 7.40 3.53
N LEU A 64 27.29 7.79 2.83
CA LEU A 64 28.10 8.96 3.17
C LEU A 64 27.83 10.11 2.19
N PRO A 65 27.59 11.34 2.68
CA PRO A 65 27.61 12.53 1.84
C PRO A 65 29.00 12.76 1.24
N VAL A 66 29.04 12.95 -0.08
CA VAL A 66 30.26 13.23 -0.84
C VAL A 66 30.02 14.46 -1.70
N LEU A 67 30.90 15.45 -1.56
CA LEU A 67 30.92 16.65 -2.39
C LEU A 67 32.04 16.53 -3.42
N LEU A 68 31.67 16.68 -4.70
CA LEU A 68 32.59 16.81 -5.82
C LEU A 68 32.57 18.24 -6.33
N LEU A 69 33.74 18.81 -6.58
CA LEU A 69 33.87 20.19 -7.03
C LEU A 69 35.06 20.34 -7.96
N ASP A 70 34.87 21.04 -9.09
CA ASP A 70 35.94 21.40 -10.00
C ASP A 70 35.84 22.89 -10.35
N TYR A 71 36.94 23.62 -10.14
CA TYR A 71 37.09 25.02 -10.53
C TYR A 71 37.86 25.17 -11.86
N GLY A 72 37.99 24.09 -12.63
CA GLY A 72 38.72 24.03 -13.89
C GLY A 72 40.20 23.67 -13.76
N SER A 73 40.66 23.26 -12.57
CA SER A 73 42.05 22.86 -12.29
C SER A 73 42.16 21.45 -11.72
N GLY A 74 41.09 20.66 -11.84
CA GLY A 74 41.02 19.29 -11.37
C GLY A 74 40.09 19.13 -10.19
N THR A 75 39.52 17.93 -10.11
CA THR A 75 38.39 17.66 -9.23
C THR A 75 38.83 17.42 -7.78
N ILE A 76 38.05 17.99 -6.87
CA ILE A 76 38.14 17.83 -5.43
C ILE A 76 37.02 16.89 -5.00
N ARG A 77 37.33 15.95 -4.10
CA ARG A 77 36.37 14.99 -3.54
C ARG A 77 36.45 15.06 -2.03
N ILE A 78 35.40 15.59 -1.41
CA ILE A 78 35.28 15.70 0.04
C ILE A 78 34.24 14.67 0.49
N GLU A 79 34.70 13.64 1.21
CA GLU A 79 33.85 12.59 1.75
C GLU A 79 33.62 12.83 3.24
N HIS A 80 32.35 12.82 3.65
CA HIS A 80 32.00 12.96 5.05
C HIS A 80 32.34 11.70 5.84
N ARG A 81 32.62 11.84 7.14
CA ARG A 81 33.00 10.69 8.00
C ARG A 81 31.78 9.93 8.55
N HIS A 82 30.65 10.62 8.69
CA HIS A 82 29.46 10.06 9.29
C HIS A 82 28.43 9.68 8.24
N ARG A 83 27.86 8.48 8.41
CA ARG A 83 26.73 8.04 7.60
C ARG A 83 25.47 8.79 7.99
N PHE A 84 24.59 9.02 7.02
CA PHE A 84 23.30 9.62 7.30
C PHE A 84 22.42 8.71 8.16
N PRO A 85 21.53 9.27 8.99
CA PRO A 85 20.62 8.48 9.81
C PRO A 85 19.55 7.84 8.92
N GLN A 86 19.41 6.51 9.02
CA GLN A 86 18.38 5.77 8.27
C GLN A 86 16.97 6.20 8.72
N GLY A 87 16.11 6.54 7.76
CA GLY A 87 14.71 6.90 8.00
C GLY A 87 14.48 8.25 8.69
N LYS A 88 15.51 9.09 8.86
CA LYS A 88 15.37 10.45 9.42
C LYS A 88 15.89 11.51 8.44
N PRO A 89 15.23 12.68 8.35
CA PRO A 89 15.79 13.80 7.62
C PRO A 89 17.08 14.28 8.29
N PHE A 90 18.04 14.70 7.49
CA PHE A 90 19.26 15.36 7.93
C PHE A 90 19.57 16.54 7.00
N THR A 91 20.31 17.53 7.49
CA THR A 91 20.68 18.69 6.68
C THR A 91 22.13 18.61 6.23
N VAL A 92 22.38 18.99 4.98
CA VAL A 92 23.72 19.17 4.44
C VAL A 92 23.89 20.63 4.08
N GLU A 93 24.87 21.27 4.70
CA GLU A 93 25.28 22.63 4.40
C GLU A 93 26.67 22.61 3.75
N ILE A 94 26.78 23.26 2.60
CA ILE A 94 28.02 23.42 1.84
C ILE A 94 28.36 24.91 1.84
N VAL A 95 29.55 25.23 2.33
CA VAL A 95 30.07 26.59 2.36
C VAL A 95 31.30 26.66 1.46
N LEU A 96 31.18 27.38 0.36
CA LEU A 96 32.24 27.62 -0.61
C LEU A 96 32.84 29.01 -0.33
N GLN A 97 34.12 29.04 0.01
CA GLN A 97 34.91 30.25 0.20
C GLN A 97 36.16 30.21 -0.70
N PRO A 98 36.80 31.37 -0.95
CA PRO A 98 38.00 31.41 -1.80
C PRO A 98 39.20 30.65 -1.25
N GLN A 99 39.24 30.31 0.04
CA GLN A 99 40.33 29.51 0.62
C GLN A 99 39.89 28.16 1.16
N THR A 100 38.59 27.97 1.45
CA THR A 100 38.07 26.78 2.12
C THR A 100 36.78 26.31 1.46
N ILE A 101 36.62 24.99 1.41
CA ILE A 101 35.38 24.31 1.04
C ILE A 101 34.98 23.50 2.25
N GLU A 102 33.80 23.75 2.78
CA GLU A 102 33.31 23.11 4.00
C GLU A 102 31.98 22.42 3.72
N MET A 103 31.86 21.18 4.18
CA MET A 103 30.62 20.40 4.19
C MET A 103 30.27 20.08 5.65
N ILE A 104 29.10 20.50 6.08
CA ILE A 104 28.60 20.42 7.45
C ILE A 104 27.30 19.62 7.43
N VAL A 105 27.19 18.66 8.33
CA VAL A 105 25.97 17.84 8.48
C VAL A 105 25.26 18.19 9.79
N ASP A 106 23.93 18.34 9.73
CA ASP A 106 23.03 18.62 10.87
C ASP A 106 23.38 19.88 11.69
N ASN A 107 23.86 20.93 11.01
CA ASN A 107 24.24 22.22 11.62
C ASN A 107 25.14 22.06 12.87
N CYS A 108 25.96 21.01 12.84
CA CYS A 108 26.73 20.60 13.98
C CYS A 108 28.01 21.45 14.07
N LYS A 109 28.31 21.94 15.28
CA LYS A 109 29.43 22.87 15.55
C LYS A 109 30.73 22.17 15.97
N LEU A 110 30.77 20.84 15.89
CA LEU A 110 31.94 20.04 16.26
C LEU A 110 32.78 19.71 15.02
N SER A 111 34.08 19.50 15.20
CA SER A 111 34.96 19.09 14.10
C SER A 111 34.65 17.69 13.55
N THR A 112 33.91 16.86 14.29
CA THR A 112 33.56 15.48 13.89
C THR A 112 32.53 15.44 12.76
N CYS A 113 31.63 16.42 12.72
CA CYS A 113 30.51 16.54 11.77
C CYS A 113 30.77 17.60 10.69
N MET A 114 32.04 18.02 10.55
CA MET A 114 32.51 18.90 9.50
C MET A 114 33.55 18.18 8.65
N SER A 115 33.55 18.44 7.34
CA SER A 115 34.59 17.98 6.42
C SER A 115 35.03 19.16 5.58
N LEU A 116 36.33 19.36 5.50
CA LEU A 116 36.93 20.55 4.90
C LEU A 116 38.05 20.16 3.95
N ASP A 117 38.19 20.93 2.88
CA ASP A 117 39.29 20.85 1.93
C ASP A 117 39.56 22.25 1.32
N ALA A 118 40.63 22.39 0.55
CA ALA A 118 41.00 23.64 -0.11
C ALA A 118 40.83 23.54 -1.63
N PRO A 119 40.46 24.63 -2.32
CA PRO A 119 40.44 24.69 -3.78
C PRO A 119 41.79 24.29 -4.40
N LYS A 120 41.78 23.38 -5.37
CA LYS A 120 42.96 22.99 -6.15
C LYS A 120 43.26 24.00 -7.27
N GLY A 121 44.54 24.28 -7.50
CA GLY A 121 44.99 25.15 -8.60
C GLY A 121 44.88 26.65 -8.30
N PRO A 122 44.87 27.52 -9.32
CA PRO A 122 44.73 28.97 -9.16
C PRO A 122 43.28 29.47 -9.08
N ASN A 123 42.31 28.70 -9.63
CA ASN A 123 40.91 29.13 -9.71
C ASN A 123 40.20 28.95 -8.35
N ARG A 124 39.30 29.89 -8.03
CA ARG A 124 38.58 29.98 -6.74
C ARG A 124 37.08 30.13 -6.85
N PHE A 125 36.57 30.36 -8.05
CA PHE A 125 35.17 30.67 -8.30
C PHE A 125 34.60 29.67 -9.29
N LEU A 126 33.38 29.21 -9.03
CA LEU A 126 32.69 28.24 -9.85
C LEU A 126 32.07 28.95 -11.07
N ASN A 127 32.60 28.71 -12.27
CA ASN A 127 32.07 29.30 -13.50
C ASN A 127 31.08 28.35 -14.19
N VAL A 128 29.86 28.29 -13.67
CA VAL A 128 28.81 27.39 -14.21
C VAL A 128 27.70 28.18 -14.88
N ASN A 129 27.45 27.90 -16.17
CA ASN A 129 26.37 28.50 -16.98
C ASN A 129 25.14 27.62 -17.17
N ALA A 130 24.96 26.63 -16.29
CA ALA A 130 23.90 25.63 -16.39
C ALA A 130 22.83 25.78 -15.30
N PRO A 131 21.61 25.28 -15.54
CA PRO A 131 20.59 25.14 -14.52
C PRO A 131 21.03 24.18 -13.42
N LEU A 132 20.49 24.40 -12.22
CA LEU A 132 20.63 23.49 -11.09
C LEU A 132 19.83 22.21 -11.36
N GLN A 133 20.45 21.05 -11.23
CA GLN A 133 19.80 19.75 -11.37
C GLN A 133 19.71 19.05 -10.01
N LEU A 134 18.53 18.55 -9.67
CA LEU A 134 18.27 17.80 -8.44
C LEU A 134 17.76 16.39 -8.77
N GLY A 135 18.09 15.41 -7.93
CA GLY A 135 17.59 14.04 -8.02
C GLY A 135 18.33 13.13 -9.00
N GLY A 136 19.15 13.71 -9.88
CA GLY A 136 19.88 13.05 -10.93
C GLY A 136 20.37 14.08 -11.95
N ALA A 137 20.93 13.62 -13.07
CA ALA A 137 21.36 14.47 -14.17
C ALA A 137 20.54 14.18 -15.44
N ALA A 138 20.28 15.23 -16.22
CA ALA A 138 19.64 15.15 -17.54
C ALA A 138 20.61 14.71 -18.64
N VAL A 139 21.89 14.53 -18.30
CA VAL A 139 23.00 14.25 -19.21
C VAL A 139 23.81 13.07 -18.66
N ASN A 140 24.49 12.35 -19.54
CA ASN A 140 25.38 11.27 -19.13
C ASN A 140 26.70 11.85 -18.60
N LEU A 141 26.89 11.79 -17.28
CA LEU A 141 28.04 12.39 -16.61
C LEU A 141 29.33 11.61 -16.86
N ASP A 142 29.27 10.29 -17.04
CA ASP A 142 30.42 9.46 -17.40
C ASP A 142 31.02 9.89 -18.74
N TYR A 143 30.16 10.09 -19.73
CA TYR A 143 30.56 10.58 -21.05
C TYR A 143 31.16 11.99 -20.97
N LEU A 144 30.52 12.93 -20.27
CA LEU A 144 31.07 14.28 -20.10
C LEU A 144 32.40 14.27 -19.33
N GLY A 145 32.50 13.47 -18.27
CA GLY A 145 33.72 13.30 -17.48
C GLY A 145 34.89 12.80 -18.33
N SER A 146 34.62 11.88 -19.26
CA SER A 146 35.64 11.40 -20.21
C SER A 146 36.11 12.48 -21.19
N LEU A 147 35.23 13.40 -21.61
CA LEU A 147 35.57 14.48 -22.53
C LEU A 147 36.31 15.64 -21.85
N PHE A 148 35.97 15.94 -20.60
CA PHE A 148 36.62 16.97 -19.79
C PHE A 148 37.84 16.45 -19.01
N ASN A 149 38.10 15.13 -19.00
CA ASN A 149 39.14 14.48 -18.19
C ASN A 149 39.00 14.77 -16.68
N TRP A 150 37.78 14.71 -16.15
CA TRP A 150 37.55 14.86 -14.72
C TRP A 150 38.19 13.71 -13.94
N THR A 151 38.89 14.04 -12.85
CA THR A 151 39.56 13.03 -12.00
C THR A 151 38.54 12.22 -11.21
N TYR A 152 37.47 12.87 -10.76
CA TYR A 152 36.34 12.23 -10.10
C TYR A 152 35.08 12.63 -10.86
N VAL A 153 34.35 11.63 -11.36
CA VAL A 153 33.10 11.84 -12.08
C VAL A 153 31.94 11.56 -11.12
N PRO A 154 30.89 12.41 -11.08
CA PRO A 154 29.71 12.12 -10.28
C PRO A 154 29.00 10.88 -10.81
N GLN A 155 28.39 10.11 -9.91
CA GLN A 155 27.70 8.87 -10.30
C GLN A 155 26.48 9.10 -11.19
N ASP A 156 26.19 8.13 -12.05
CA ASP A 156 24.99 8.13 -12.92
C ASP A 156 23.72 7.61 -12.20
N LYS A 157 23.87 7.09 -10.97
CA LYS A 157 22.73 6.65 -10.14
C LYS A 157 21.94 7.87 -9.67
N GLY A 158 20.64 7.94 -9.99
CA GLY A 158 19.76 8.97 -9.47
C GLY A 158 19.50 8.81 -7.97
N PHE A 159 19.17 9.91 -7.31
CA PHE A 159 18.76 9.91 -5.91
C PHE A 159 17.35 9.34 -5.73
N SER A 160 17.17 8.59 -4.65
CA SER A 160 15.87 8.06 -4.22
C SER A 160 15.57 8.57 -2.81
N GLY A 161 14.51 9.36 -2.68
CA GLY A 161 14.14 10.01 -1.43
C GLY A 161 13.49 11.36 -1.63
N CYS A 162 13.44 12.15 -0.57
CA CYS A 162 12.86 13.49 -0.58
C CYS A 162 13.91 14.56 -0.29
N LEU A 163 13.84 15.68 -1.02
CA LEU A 163 14.60 16.89 -0.74
C LEU A 163 13.63 17.97 -0.25
N ARG A 164 14.04 18.73 0.76
CA ARG A 164 13.29 19.87 1.29
C ARG A 164 14.20 21.06 1.57
N ASN A 165 13.58 22.23 1.68
CA ASN A 165 14.23 23.44 2.23
C ASN A 165 15.56 23.81 1.56
N LEU A 166 15.66 23.63 0.23
CA LEU A 166 16.86 24.02 -0.50
C LEU A 166 17.02 25.54 -0.52
N THR A 167 18.14 26.02 0.01
CA THR A 167 18.53 27.42 0.02
C THR A 167 19.92 27.57 -0.61
N ILE A 168 20.09 28.61 -1.44
CA ILE A 168 21.41 29.04 -1.92
C ILE A 168 21.52 30.54 -1.63
N ASN A 169 22.55 30.94 -0.88
CA ASN A 169 22.78 32.31 -0.43
C ASN A 169 21.54 32.91 0.23
N GLU A 170 20.95 32.17 1.18
CA GLU A 170 19.73 32.53 1.92
C GLU A 170 18.45 32.63 1.08
N ARG A 171 18.54 32.36 -0.24
CA ARG A 171 17.37 32.38 -1.13
C ARG A 171 16.83 30.97 -1.31
N THR A 172 15.65 30.70 -0.77
CA THR A 172 14.93 29.44 -0.90
C THR A 172 14.48 29.18 -2.34
N TYR A 173 14.56 27.92 -2.80
CA TYR A 173 13.99 27.47 -4.06
C TYR A 173 12.57 26.94 -3.85
N ASP A 174 11.65 27.28 -4.75
CA ASP A 174 10.34 26.63 -4.79
C ASP A 174 10.47 25.29 -5.52
N LEU A 175 10.68 24.23 -4.74
CA LEU A 175 10.86 22.86 -5.26
C LEU A 175 9.57 22.27 -5.86
N GLY A 176 8.42 22.94 -5.71
CA GLY A 176 7.17 22.54 -6.34
C GLY A 176 7.05 22.95 -7.82
N LEU A 177 7.93 23.84 -8.30
CA LEU A 177 7.85 24.43 -9.64
C LEU A 177 9.19 24.32 -10.39
N PRO A 178 9.64 23.10 -10.75
CA PRO A 178 10.80 22.93 -11.60
C PRO A 178 10.55 23.47 -13.01
N SER A 179 11.60 23.99 -13.66
CA SER A 179 11.54 24.41 -15.08
C SER A 179 11.36 23.23 -16.02
N LEU A 180 11.95 22.09 -15.65
CA LEU A 180 11.80 20.81 -16.34
C LEU A 180 11.93 19.71 -15.30
N ALA A 181 11.10 18.66 -15.37
CA ALA A 181 11.24 17.51 -14.50
C ALA A 181 10.92 16.20 -15.24
N LYS A 182 11.62 15.14 -14.86
CA LYS A 182 11.38 13.76 -15.29
C LYS A 182 11.29 12.91 -14.04
N ASN A 183 10.24 12.09 -13.90
CA ASN A 183 10.04 11.16 -12.78
C ASN A 183 10.28 11.81 -11.40
N ALA A 184 9.83 13.04 -11.22
CA ALA A 184 9.91 13.77 -9.96
C ALA A 184 8.50 13.93 -9.37
N ASP A 185 8.40 13.83 -8.05
CA ASP A 185 7.14 13.92 -7.32
C ASP A 185 7.08 15.23 -6.52
N PRO A 186 6.24 16.20 -6.92
CA PRO A 186 6.07 17.43 -6.16
C PRO A 186 5.46 17.09 -4.78
N GLY A 187 6.19 17.40 -3.70
CA GLY A 187 5.69 17.20 -2.33
C GLY A 187 6.07 15.90 -1.62
N CYS A 188 6.82 15.00 -2.26
CA CYS A 188 7.34 13.78 -1.63
C CYS A 188 6.26 12.84 -1.05
N GLN A 189 5.10 12.75 -1.70
CA GLN A 189 3.99 11.91 -1.23
C GLN A 189 4.18 10.45 -1.64
N ARG A 190 4.73 10.21 -2.83
CA ARG A 190 5.00 8.88 -3.35
C ARG A 190 6.34 8.32 -2.89
N SER A 191 7.26 9.15 -2.36
CA SER A 191 8.59 8.67 -1.96
C SER A 191 8.48 7.54 -0.95
N VAL A 192 7.51 7.58 -0.03
CA VAL A 192 7.34 6.55 1.01
C VAL A 192 6.78 5.21 0.50
N ALA A 193 6.23 5.16 -0.72
CA ALA A 193 5.49 3.99 -1.22
C ALA A 193 6.33 2.98 -2.03
N VAL A 194 7.58 3.29 -2.39
CA VAL A 194 8.43 2.40 -3.21
C VAL A 194 9.73 2.05 -2.50
N ALA A 195 9.62 1.56 -1.28
CA ALA A 195 10.72 0.84 -0.60
C ALA A 195 10.49 -0.67 -0.64
N VAL A 196 10.02 -1.19 -1.79
CA VAL A 196 10.13 -2.61 -2.14
C VAL A 196 10.35 -2.77 -3.65
N SER A 197 11.21 -1.96 -4.26
CA SER A 197 11.97 -2.49 -5.40
C SER A 197 13.07 -3.35 -4.80
N PHE A 198 12.72 -4.59 -4.41
CA PHE A 198 13.75 -5.61 -4.38
C PHE A 198 14.38 -5.57 -5.78
N GLY A 199 15.67 -5.28 -5.83
CA GLY A 199 16.49 -5.59 -6.99
C GLY A 199 16.42 -7.11 -7.15
N ILE A 200 15.38 -7.58 -7.82
CA ILE A 200 15.19 -8.98 -8.15
C ILE A 200 16.22 -9.23 -9.23
N ASP A 201 17.37 -9.76 -8.82
CA ASP A 201 18.43 -10.19 -9.73
C ASP A 201 17.82 -11.08 -10.82
N SER A 202 18.26 -10.92 -12.06
CA SER A 202 17.79 -11.74 -13.18
C SER A 202 17.93 -13.24 -12.91
N TYR A 203 18.95 -13.63 -12.13
CA TYR A 203 19.14 -14.99 -11.63
C TYR A 203 18.05 -15.46 -10.66
N PHE A 204 17.51 -14.57 -9.82
CA PHE A 204 16.42 -14.89 -8.90
C PHE A 204 15.10 -15.13 -9.67
N LEU A 205 14.82 -14.35 -10.72
CA LEU A 205 13.68 -14.63 -11.61
C LEU A 205 13.83 -15.97 -12.34
N ILE A 206 15.03 -16.27 -12.84
CA ILE A 206 15.32 -17.55 -13.49
C ILE A 206 15.10 -18.72 -12.52
N ALA A 207 15.52 -18.58 -11.25
CA ALA A 207 15.33 -19.60 -10.22
C ALA A 207 13.84 -19.84 -9.91
N ILE A 208 13.02 -18.77 -9.80
CA ILE A 208 11.57 -18.89 -9.59
C ILE A 208 10.90 -19.60 -10.77
N ILE A 209 11.23 -19.19 -12.00
CA ILE A 209 10.65 -19.78 -13.22
C ILE A 209 11.04 -21.27 -13.31
N ALA A 210 12.29 -21.61 -13.03
CA ALA A 210 12.74 -23.00 -12.99
C ALA A 210 11.97 -23.82 -11.94
N CYS A 211 11.73 -23.25 -10.75
CA CYS A 211 10.98 -23.90 -9.68
C CYS A 211 9.52 -24.18 -10.10
N ILE A 212 8.87 -23.22 -10.76
CA ILE A 212 7.50 -23.39 -11.29
C ILE A 212 7.46 -24.50 -12.35
N VAL A 213 8.44 -24.56 -13.25
CA VAL A 213 8.50 -25.62 -14.28
C VAL A 213 8.67 -26.99 -13.65
N VAL A 214 9.52 -27.13 -12.62
CA VAL A 214 9.69 -28.40 -11.90
C VAL A 214 8.39 -28.83 -11.20
N LEU A 215 7.68 -27.89 -10.55
CA LEU A 215 6.39 -28.17 -9.93
C LEU A 215 5.33 -28.63 -10.94
N LEU A 216 5.30 -28.03 -12.14
CA LEU A 216 4.40 -28.46 -13.21
C LEU A 216 4.71 -29.88 -13.70
N ILE A 217 5.99 -30.23 -13.84
CA ILE A 217 6.40 -31.60 -14.21
C ILE A 217 5.98 -32.60 -13.13
N LEU A 218 6.13 -32.27 -11.85
CA LEU A 218 5.70 -33.12 -10.74
C LEU A 218 4.17 -33.30 -10.72
N LEU A 219 3.39 -32.23 -10.95
CA LEU A 219 1.94 -32.33 -11.05
C LEU A 219 1.51 -33.23 -12.21
N LEU A 220 2.14 -33.09 -13.39
CA LEU A 220 1.86 -33.96 -14.53
C LEU A 220 2.23 -35.43 -14.22
N ALA A 221 3.35 -35.66 -13.54
CA ALA A 221 3.75 -37.01 -13.12
C ALA A 221 2.73 -37.63 -12.16
N VAL A 222 2.20 -36.86 -11.20
CA VAL A 222 1.17 -37.32 -10.27
C VAL A 222 -0.14 -37.64 -11.00
N VAL A 223 -0.56 -36.80 -11.95
CA VAL A 223 -1.78 -37.04 -12.76
C VAL A 223 -1.65 -38.31 -13.60
N VAL A 224 -0.49 -38.52 -14.23
CA VAL A 224 -0.21 -39.73 -15.02
C VAL A 224 -0.15 -40.97 -14.12
N HIS A 225 0.48 -40.87 -12.94
CA HIS A 225 0.56 -41.98 -12.00
C HIS A 225 -0.81 -42.38 -11.45
N LYS A 226 -1.67 -41.39 -11.14
CA LYS A 226 -3.05 -41.64 -10.71
C LYS A 226 -3.88 -42.30 -11.81
N LYS A 227 -3.78 -41.79 -13.04
CA LYS A 227 -4.45 -42.39 -14.21
C LYS A 227 -3.97 -43.82 -14.49
N HIS A 228 -2.69 -44.10 -14.27
CA HIS A 228 -2.16 -45.46 -14.43
C HIS A 228 -2.72 -46.40 -13.36
N GLN A 229 -2.77 -45.98 -12.08
CA GLN A 229 -3.38 -46.78 -11.01
C GLN A 229 -4.85 -47.14 -11.26
N ASP A 230 -5.63 -46.22 -11.84
CA ASP A 230 -7.02 -46.50 -12.21
C ASP A 230 -7.15 -47.58 -13.30
N GLY A 231 -6.13 -47.74 -14.16
CA GLY A 231 -6.12 -48.74 -15.24
C GLY A 231 -5.69 -50.16 -14.85
N TRP A 232 -5.11 -50.37 -13.65
CA TRP A 232 -4.82 -51.72 -13.14
C TRP A 232 -6.02 -52.31 -12.40
N HIS A 233 -6.89 -51.48 -11.83
CA HIS A 233 -8.09 -51.89 -11.10
C HIS A 233 -9.21 -52.43 -12.00
N GLU A 234 -9.15 -52.19 -13.31
CA GLU A 234 -10.15 -52.64 -14.29
C GLU A 234 -9.88 -54.08 -14.76
N LYS A 235 -8.61 -54.49 -14.88
CA LYS A 235 -8.23 -55.84 -15.36
C LYS A 235 -8.51 -56.96 -14.35
N ASP A 236 -8.36 -56.69 -13.05
CA ASP A 236 -8.64 -57.69 -12.00
C ASP A 236 -10.16 -57.96 -11.82
N MET A 237 -11.03 -57.09 -12.36
CA MET A 237 -12.48 -57.22 -12.27
C MET A 237 -13.09 -58.05 -13.42
N ASP A 238 -12.35 -58.26 -14.51
CA ASP A 238 -12.79 -59.07 -15.65
C ASP A 238 -12.58 -60.57 -15.41
N ASP A 239 -11.48 -60.96 -14.75
CA ASP A 239 -11.16 -62.37 -14.45
C ASP A 239 -12.16 -63.04 -13.47
N ILE A 240 -12.92 -62.25 -12.69
CA ILE A 240 -13.94 -62.77 -11.75
C ILE A 240 -15.31 -62.95 -12.45
N ARG A 241 -15.53 -62.32 -13.61
CA ARG A 241 -16.82 -62.37 -14.34
C ARG A 241 -17.01 -63.60 -15.22
N GLU A 242 -15.98 -64.44 -15.40
CA GLU A 242 -16.09 -65.68 -16.20
C GLU A 242 -17.01 -66.75 -15.57
N THR A 243 -17.49 -66.55 -14.33
CA THR A 243 -18.42 -67.47 -13.66
C THR A 243 -19.90 -67.05 -13.77
N ILE A 244 -20.20 -65.94 -14.46
CA ILE A 244 -21.58 -65.46 -14.64
C ILE A 244 -22.07 -65.90 -16.03
N ILE A 245 -22.91 -66.93 -16.05
CA ILE A 245 -23.59 -67.41 -17.26
C ILE A 245 -24.62 -66.34 -17.67
N ASN A 246 -24.52 -65.83 -18.90
CA ASN A 246 -25.47 -64.86 -19.45
C ASN A 246 -26.82 -65.55 -19.75
N TYR A 247 -27.86 -65.17 -18.99
CA TYR A 247 -29.24 -65.61 -19.20
C TYR A 247 -29.93 -64.76 -20.29
N GLU A 248 -29.51 -64.89 -21.55
CA GLU A 248 -30.24 -64.32 -22.70
C GLU A 248 -31.02 -65.36 -23.53
N GLU A 249 -31.35 -66.52 -22.93
CA GLU A 249 -32.24 -67.51 -23.55
C GLU A 249 -33.60 -67.53 -22.85
N GLU A 250 -34.52 -66.82 -23.48
CA GLU A 250 -35.98 -66.95 -23.48
C GLU A 250 -36.64 -67.95 -22.51
N GLY A 251 -37.47 -67.41 -21.62
CA GLY A 251 -38.66 -68.11 -21.11
C GLY A 251 -38.66 -68.40 -19.61
N GLY A 252 -39.43 -67.61 -18.88
CA GLY A 252 -39.83 -67.93 -17.51
C GLY A 252 -40.38 -66.71 -16.81
N GLY A 253 -41.64 -66.39 -17.09
CA GLY A 253 -42.42 -65.61 -16.12
C GLY A 253 -42.25 -66.26 -14.75
N GLU A 254 -42.23 -65.50 -13.66
CA GLU A 254 -43.47 -65.25 -12.93
C GLU A 254 -43.17 -64.27 -11.78
N ARG A 255 -44.06 -63.29 -11.62
CA ARG A 255 -44.50 -62.67 -10.36
C ARG A 255 -43.41 -62.21 -9.39
N ASP A 256 -42.97 -60.95 -9.50
CA ASP A 256 -42.53 -60.14 -8.34
C ASP A 256 -42.63 -58.62 -8.65
N ALA A 257 -43.61 -58.23 -9.48
CA ALA A 257 -43.96 -56.82 -9.71
C ALA A 257 -45.16 -56.41 -8.85
N GLU A 258 -45.09 -56.65 -7.54
CA GLU A 258 -46.08 -56.15 -6.58
C GLU A 258 -45.38 -55.26 -5.55
N TYR A 259 -45.28 -53.97 -5.89
CA TYR A 259 -44.81 -52.93 -4.98
C TYR A 259 -46.00 -52.38 -4.20
N ASP A 260 -46.05 -52.68 -2.90
CA ASP A 260 -47.04 -52.14 -1.97
C ASP A 260 -46.62 -50.74 -1.49
N LEU A 261 -47.31 -49.71 -2.01
CA LEU A 261 -47.08 -48.30 -1.67
C LEU A 261 -47.74 -47.88 -0.34
N THR A 262 -48.41 -48.78 0.38
CA THR A 262 -48.97 -48.48 1.71
C THR A 262 -47.89 -48.26 2.78
N VAL A 263 -46.64 -48.61 2.50
CA VAL A 263 -45.49 -48.38 3.40
C VAL A 263 -45.05 -46.91 3.43
N LEU A 264 -45.45 -46.08 2.46
CA LEU A 264 -45.14 -44.65 2.42
C LEU A 264 -46.22 -43.76 3.07
N GLN A 265 -47.31 -44.34 3.56
CA GLN A 265 -48.34 -43.59 4.28
C GLN A 265 -48.08 -43.64 5.78
N GLY A 266 -47.60 -42.52 6.34
CA GLY A 266 -47.65 -42.28 7.78
C GLY A 266 -49.11 -42.28 8.29
N PRO A 267 -49.34 -42.52 9.60
CA PRO A 267 -50.68 -42.69 10.13
C PRO A 267 -51.55 -41.43 9.89
N PRO A 268 -52.83 -41.59 9.49
CA PRO A 268 -53.72 -40.47 9.26
C PRO A 268 -54.08 -39.85 10.61
N ILE A 269 -53.49 -38.68 10.91
CA ILE A 269 -54.10 -37.77 11.89
C ILE A 269 -55.39 -37.26 11.23
N TYR A 270 -56.51 -37.71 11.78
CA TYR A 270 -57.86 -37.29 11.43
C TYR A 270 -57.94 -35.76 11.37
N LEU A 271 -57.95 -35.21 10.16
CA LEU A 271 -58.31 -33.82 9.92
C LEU A 271 -59.84 -33.72 9.91
N ASP A 272 -60.41 -33.59 11.10
CA ASP A 272 -61.84 -33.30 11.26
C ASP A 272 -62.01 -31.92 11.92
N LYS A 273 -61.97 -30.88 11.09
CA LYS A 273 -62.97 -29.79 11.06
C LYS A 273 -62.59 -28.72 10.03
N PRO A 274 -63.52 -28.34 9.13
CA PRO A 274 -63.37 -27.18 8.28
C PRO A 274 -63.75 -25.94 9.08
N TYR A 275 -62.78 -25.07 9.34
CA TYR A 275 -63.08 -23.69 9.67
C TYR A 275 -62.39 -22.81 8.64
N GLY A 276 -63.11 -22.58 7.54
CA GLY A 276 -62.90 -21.37 6.78
C GLY A 276 -63.27 -20.19 7.67
N SER A 277 -62.31 -19.33 7.96
CA SER A 277 -62.54 -17.91 8.11
C SER A 277 -61.20 -17.21 8.27
N GLU A 278 -60.89 -16.36 7.30
CA GLU A 278 -60.07 -15.17 7.51
C GLU A 278 -58.60 -15.44 7.91
N LEU A 279 -57.77 -15.67 6.89
CA LEU A 279 -56.54 -14.87 6.77
C LEU A 279 -56.96 -13.41 6.63
N ARG A 280 -57.48 -12.84 7.72
CA ARG A 280 -57.44 -11.42 7.95
C ARG A 280 -55.96 -11.14 8.13
N GLN A 281 -55.34 -10.82 7.01
CA GLN A 281 -54.26 -9.87 6.93
C GLN A 281 -54.74 -8.69 7.79
N LYS A 282 -54.43 -8.75 9.08
CA LYS A 282 -54.67 -7.64 9.98
C LYS A 282 -53.81 -6.56 9.36
N GLU A 283 -54.50 -5.57 8.79
CA GLU A 283 -53.91 -4.33 8.32
C GLU A 283 -52.75 -4.02 9.25
N ALA A 284 -51.57 -3.80 8.67
CA ALA A 284 -50.45 -3.27 9.40
C ALA A 284 -50.94 -1.94 10.00
N ASN A 285 -51.44 -2.00 11.23
CA ASN A 285 -51.64 -0.82 12.04
C ASN A 285 -50.27 -0.17 12.05
N THR A 286 -50.20 1.05 11.55
CA THR A 286 -49.02 1.92 11.49
C THR A 286 -48.53 2.34 12.88
N GLU A 287 -48.80 1.53 13.90
CA GLU A 287 -48.35 1.68 15.28
C GLU A 287 -47.27 0.64 15.53
N VAL A 288 -46.05 1.13 15.68
CA VAL A 288 -44.87 0.35 16.06
C VAL A 288 -45.18 -0.47 17.31
N PRO A 289 -45.22 -1.82 17.25
CA PRO A 289 -45.60 -2.63 18.40
C PRO A 289 -44.56 -2.57 19.51
N ASP A 290 -45.00 -2.65 20.78
CA ASP A 290 -44.11 -2.85 21.92
C ASP A 290 -43.38 -4.20 21.78
N ILE A 291 -42.14 -4.13 21.32
CA ILE A 291 -41.31 -5.30 21.04
C ILE A 291 -41.02 -6.10 22.32
N GLY A 292 -41.07 -5.45 23.50
CA GLY A 292 -40.91 -6.11 24.78
C GLY A 292 -42.05 -7.09 25.06
N ALA A 293 -43.29 -6.68 24.81
CA ALA A 293 -44.46 -7.55 24.93
C ALA A 293 -44.42 -8.67 23.88
N PHE A 294 -44.05 -8.36 22.63
CA PHE A 294 -43.94 -9.35 21.56
C PHE A 294 -42.92 -10.46 21.87
N LEU A 295 -41.73 -10.09 22.32
CA LEU A 295 -40.68 -11.06 22.66
C LEU A 295 -41.07 -11.91 23.88
N THR A 296 -41.78 -11.31 24.85
CA THR A 296 -42.24 -12.04 26.03
C THR A 296 -43.33 -13.06 25.65
N ASP A 297 -44.27 -12.68 24.79
CA ASP A 297 -45.35 -13.55 24.32
C ASP A 297 -44.80 -14.72 23.47
N LYS A 298 -43.82 -14.45 22.59
CA LYS A 298 -43.14 -15.49 21.81
C LYS A 298 -42.30 -16.43 22.66
N LYS A 299 -41.61 -15.89 23.66
CA LYS A 299 -40.88 -16.71 24.63
C LYS A 299 -41.86 -17.63 25.38
N ASP A 300 -42.96 -17.09 25.90
CA ASP A 300 -43.95 -17.86 26.65
C ASP A 300 -44.62 -18.94 25.79
N ALA A 301 -44.79 -18.70 24.49
CA ALA A 301 -45.29 -19.69 23.55
C ALA A 301 -44.30 -20.83 23.32
N CYS A 302 -43.00 -20.54 23.18
CA CYS A 302 -41.96 -21.56 23.05
C CYS A 302 -41.74 -22.33 24.36
N ASP A 303 -41.75 -21.65 25.51
CA ASP A 303 -41.55 -22.28 26.82
C ASP A 303 -42.71 -23.24 27.20
N LYS A 304 -43.90 -23.06 26.60
CA LYS A 304 -45.08 -23.92 26.80
C LYS A 304 -45.23 -25.01 25.74
N ASP A 305 -44.34 -25.06 24.75
CA ASP A 305 -44.36 -26.09 23.72
C ASP A 305 -43.72 -27.39 24.23
N ALA A 306 -44.58 -28.35 24.61
CA ALA A 306 -44.15 -29.63 25.17
C ALA A 306 -43.55 -30.58 24.11
N ASP A 307 -43.75 -30.31 22.82
CA ASP A 307 -43.24 -31.12 21.69
C ASP A 307 -41.97 -30.51 21.06
N ALA A 308 -41.35 -29.53 21.72
CA ALA A 308 -40.16 -28.82 21.21
C ALA A 308 -38.85 -29.64 21.25
N TYR A 309 -38.90 -30.93 21.57
CA TYR A 309 -37.71 -31.78 21.53
C TYR A 309 -37.43 -32.25 20.09
N PRO A 310 -36.27 -31.93 19.50
CA PRO A 310 -35.87 -32.56 18.26
C PRO A 310 -35.58 -34.05 18.49
N ILE A 311 -35.89 -34.88 17.50
CA ILE A 311 -35.41 -36.28 17.46
C ILE A 311 -33.89 -36.22 17.29
N ASP A 312 -33.16 -36.66 18.32
CA ASP A 312 -31.71 -36.71 18.32
C ASP A 312 -31.24 -37.89 17.46
N ASP A 313 -30.62 -37.60 16.32
CA ASP A 313 -30.04 -38.61 15.41
C ASP A 313 -28.52 -38.49 15.43
N VAL A 314 -27.85 -39.57 15.87
CA VAL A 314 -26.40 -39.59 16.07
C VAL A 314 -25.71 -39.71 14.72
N ARG A 315 -25.24 -38.58 14.19
CA ARG A 315 -24.40 -38.55 12.98
C ARG A 315 -22.92 -38.68 13.36
N HIS A 316 -22.28 -39.71 12.84
CA HIS A 316 -20.84 -39.92 12.99
C HIS A 316 -20.08 -39.15 11.91
N TYR A 317 -19.38 -38.09 12.30
CA TYR A 317 -18.43 -37.39 11.43
C TYR A 317 -17.03 -37.96 11.67
N ALA A 318 -16.53 -38.75 10.72
CA ALA A 318 -15.14 -39.18 10.71
C ALA A 318 -14.34 -38.19 9.86
N TYR A 319 -13.89 -37.09 10.48
CA TYR A 319 -12.70 -36.29 10.15
C TYR A 319 -12.88 -34.83 10.56
N GLU A 320 -12.25 -34.44 11.67
CA GLU A 320 -12.09 -33.04 12.07
C GLU A 320 -10.78 -32.56 11.43
N GLY A 321 -10.88 -31.70 10.42
CA GLY A 321 -9.72 -31.21 9.68
C GLY A 321 -8.74 -30.44 10.57
N ASP A 322 -7.48 -30.46 10.14
CA ASP A 322 -6.36 -29.81 10.82
C ASP A 322 -6.55 -28.28 10.85
N GLY A 323 -6.25 -27.67 12.01
CA GLY A 323 -6.59 -26.29 12.32
C GLY A 323 -5.99 -25.27 11.35
N ASN A 324 -6.84 -24.45 10.72
CA ASN A 324 -6.38 -23.29 9.98
C ASN A 324 -5.80 -22.24 10.93
N SER A 325 -4.53 -21.91 10.74
CA SER A 325 -3.80 -20.87 11.44
C SER A 325 -4.31 -19.46 11.06
N THR A 326 -5.00 -18.83 12.00
CA THR A 326 -4.94 -17.38 12.31
C THR A 326 -5.07 -16.39 11.14
N GLY A 327 -6.31 -15.96 10.89
CA GLY A 327 -6.60 -14.62 10.40
C GLY A 327 -7.76 -14.04 11.21
N SER A 328 -7.46 -13.14 12.15
CA SER A 328 -8.48 -12.46 12.96
C SER A 328 -9.49 -11.74 12.05
N LEU A 329 -10.76 -12.10 12.13
CA LEU A 329 -11.86 -11.40 11.45
C LEU A 329 -12.33 -10.19 12.27
N SER A 330 -11.44 -9.21 12.44
CA SER A 330 -11.83 -7.90 12.96
C SER A 330 -12.28 -6.99 11.80
N SER A 331 -13.57 -6.66 11.83
CA SER A 331 -14.23 -5.50 11.19
C SER A 331 -14.41 -5.51 9.67
N LEU A 332 -15.16 -6.48 9.15
CA LEU A 332 -15.86 -6.34 7.86
C LEU A 332 -17.23 -5.69 8.09
N ALA A 333 -17.23 -4.35 8.26
CA ALA A 333 -18.30 -3.39 7.97
C ALA A 333 -18.17 -2.15 8.86
N SER A 334 -17.39 -1.16 8.41
CA SER A 334 -17.69 0.25 8.71
C SER A 334 -17.35 1.08 7.47
N CYS A 335 -18.20 0.91 6.47
CA CYS A 335 -18.39 1.80 5.33
C CYS A 335 -19.80 1.49 4.83
N THR A 336 -20.79 1.85 5.64
CA THR A 336 -22.17 1.98 5.18
C THR A 336 -22.48 3.46 5.17
N ASP A 337 -22.63 3.97 3.95
CA ASP A 337 -23.49 5.08 3.53
C ASP A 337 -23.86 6.11 4.61
N GLU A 338 -23.40 7.36 4.45
CA GLU A 338 -23.87 8.51 5.22
C GLU A 338 -25.32 8.86 4.82
N GLY A 339 -26.25 7.95 5.09
CA GLY A 339 -27.68 8.23 5.11
C GLY A 339 -28.09 8.51 6.56
N ASP A 340 -28.76 9.63 6.82
CA ASP A 340 -29.35 9.95 8.12
C ASP A 340 -30.30 8.84 8.57
N LEU A 341 -29.79 7.90 9.38
CA LEU A 341 -30.58 6.82 9.96
C LEU A 341 -31.44 7.40 11.08
N LYS A 342 -32.74 7.55 10.84
CA LYS A 342 -33.69 8.09 11.83
C LYS A 342 -34.13 7.01 12.81
N PHE A 343 -33.72 7.12 14.07
CA PHE A 343 -34.02 6.13 15.12
C PHE A 343 -35.19 6.51 16.05
N ASN A 344 -36.04 7.45 15.62
CA ASN A 344 -37.14 7.99 16.43
C ASN A 344 -38.15 6.93 16.92
N TYR A 345 -38.21 5.75 16.26
CA TYR A 345 -39.07 4.63 16.64
C TYR A 345 -38.58 3.84 17.86
N LEU A 346 -37.30 3.95 18.26
CA LEU A 346 -36.75 3.24 19.43
C LEU A 346 -37.44 3.64 20.74
N SER A 347 -38.00 4.85 20.78
CA SER A 347 -38.77 5.36 21.92
C SER A 347 -40.01 4.51 22.25
N ASN A 348 -40.57 3.82 21.25
CA ASN A 348 -41.79 3.02 21.36
C ASN A 348 -41.54 1.55 21.73
N PHE A 349 -40.28 1.10 21.81
CA PHE A 349 -39.93 -0.30 22.11
C PHE A 349 -40.02 -0.67 23.61
N GLY A 350 -40.45 0.27 24.44
CA GLY A 350 -40.64 0.05 25.87
C GLY A 350 -39.43 0.44 26.73
N PRO A 351 -39.60 0.42 28.07
CA PRO A 351 -38.67 1.05 29.02
C PRO A 351 -37.27 0.43 29.01
N ARG A 352 -37.13 -0.83 28.61
CA ARG A 352 -35.82 -1.51 28.53
C ARG A 352 -34.94 -0.96 27.41
N PHE A 353 -35.54 -0.36 26.39
CA PHE A 353 -34.83 0.20 25.23
C PHE A 353 -34.66 1.72 25.32
N ARG A 354 -35.10 2.34 26.43
CA ARG A 354 -35.01 3.78 26.70
C ARG A 354 -33.59 4.32 26.52
N LYS A 355 -32.57 3.60 26.99
CA LYS A 355 -31.17 4.03 26.91
C LYS A 355 -30.64 4.04 25.48
N LEU A 356 -31.13 3.15 24.62
CA LEU A 356 -30.80 3.13 23.20
C LEU A 356 -31.52 4.27 22.48
N ALA A 357 -32.79 4.52 22.81
CA ALA A 357 -33.53 5.67 22.29
C ALA A 357 -32.87 7.00 22.66
N ASP A 358 -32.25 7.09 23.85
CA ASP A 358 -31.52 8.26 24.32
C ASP A 358 -30.19 8.47 23.57
N MET A 359 -29.43 7.40 23.30
CA MET A 359 -28.15 7.51 22.59
C MET A 359 -28.27 7.79 21.08
N TYR A 360 -29.42 7.46 20.48
CA TYR A 360 -29.61 7.52 19.02
C TYR A 360 -30.78 8.42 18.59
N GLY A 361 -31.48 9.07 19.52
CA GLY A 361 -32.53 10.04 19.22
C GLY A 361 -31.95 11.38 18.77
N GLU A 362 -32.56 12.03 17.78
CA GLU A 362 -32.14 13.36 17.32
C GLU A 362 -32.42 14.42 18.40
N GLU A 363 -31.40 15.18 18.82
CA GLU A 363 -31.58 16.42 19.59
C GLU A 363 -32.13 17.53 18.66
N PRO A 364 -33.13 18.33 19.06
CA PRO A 364 -33.66 19.39 18.21
C PRO A 364 -32.58 20.43 17.89
N SER A 365 -32.25 20.58 16.60
CA SER A 365 -31.23 21.50 16.10
C SER A 365 -31.53 22.96 16.47
N ASP A 366 -30.61 23.61 17.17
CA ASP A 366 -30.58 25.06 17.36
C ASP A 366 -30.37 25.76 16.01
N THR A 367 -31.46 26.15 15.36
CA THR A 367 -31.43 27.01 14.17
C THR A 367 -31.48 28.49 14.56
N ASP A 368 -30.45 29.21 14.14
CA ASP A 368 -30.25 30.66 14.17
C ASP A 368 -31.55 31.51 14.17
N SER A 369 -31.80 32.21 15.27
CA SER A 369 -32.63 33.41 15.26
C SER A 369 -31.73 34.64 15.15
N ASN A 370 -31.48 35.10 13.91
CA ASN A 370 -31.13 36.49 13.65
C ASN A 370 -32.34 37.35 14.00
N VAL A 371 -32.25 38.13 15.08
CA VAL A 371 -33.17 39.24 15.36
C VAL A 371 -32.32 40.50 15.49
N ASP A 372 -32.51 41.39 14.53
CA ASP A 372 -32.06 42.77 14.55
C ASP A 372 -32.70 43.50 15.73
N ASP A 373 -31.89 43.95 16.70
CA ASP A 373 -32.34 44.91 17.71
C ASP A 373 -31.67 46.26 17.45
N GLU A 374 -32.46 47.16 16.84
CA GLU A 374 -32.18 48.59 16.73
C GLU A 374 -32.12 49.28 18.11
N GLU A 375 -31.28 50.32 18.15
CA GLU A 375 -31.12 51.31 19.21
C GLU A 375 -32.44 51.93 19.69
N GLY A 376 -32.62 52.10 21.01
CA GLY A 376 -33.85 52.70 21.54
C GLY A 376 -33.96 52.95 23.06
N TRP A 377 -32.99 53.66 23.65
CA TRP A 377 -33.09 54.65 24.76
C TRP A 377 -33.99 54.46 26.02
N ARG A 378 -33.35 54.83 27.16
CA ARG A 378 -33.89 55.29 28.49
C ARG A 378 -34.37 54.17 29.42
N ILE A 379 -33.99 54.13 30.70
CA ILE A 379 -33.77 55.19 31.72
C ILE A 379 -32.51 54.88 32.53
#